data_AF-A0A2E2AKJ9-F1
#
_entry.id   AF-A0A2E2AKJ9-F1
#
_cell.length_a   1.000
_cell.length_b   1.000
_cell.length_c   1.000
_cell.angle_alpha   90.00
_cell.angle_beta   90.00
_cell.angle_gamma   90.00
#
_symmetry.space_group_name_H-M   'P 1'
#
loop_
_entity.id
_entity.type
_entity.pdbx_description
1 polymer ?
#
loop_
_entity_poly.entity_id
_entity_poly.type
_entity_poly.pdbx_seq_one_letter_code
_entity_poly.pdbx_strand_id
1 'polypeptide(L)'
;ELAELFEQGESKLGEWDDEQELADIILQDDPGATLDAIKSAVGYGASPEQLGSTVAYAAFLRMARFHTSNEFADWDTVHNTLTAANALHQALKRAPSVELARAVLDTAMSVYLDRFLNVPAQRMPTPNGDQVDAEAFGPQLLSKMNVQQQVEQSAQVVSDYLTGAENPEGILATLGHAMLREDSGFHMFQIVDAGFKQYEERKGTDAGRHVLVALSRFLAAHYPTTRSVDQTFQIAERLNRGDELFRDDGE
;
A
#
# COMPACT_ATOMS: atom_id res chain seq x y z
N GLU A 1 -14.53 8.04 -26.15
CA GLU A 1 -13.34 8.56 -25.45
C GLU A 1 -12.30 7.48 -25.13
N LEU A 2 -12.43 6.63 -24.10
CA LEU A 2 -11.32 5.75 -23.69
C LEU A 2 -10.80 4.82 -24.82
N ALA A 3 -11.69 4.21 -25.61
CA ALA A 3 -11.30 3.38 -26.75
C ALA A 3 -10.51 4.19 -27.81
N GLU A 4 -10.96 5.40 -28.12
CA GLU A 4 -10.31 6.30 -29.09
C GLU A 4 -8.94 6.76 -28.58
N LEU A 5 -8.77 6.94 -27.27
CA LEU A 5 -7.47 7.27 -26.67
C LEU A 5 -6.49 6.10 -26.81
N PHE A 6 -6.94 4.85 -26.61
CA PHE A 6 -6.10 3.68 -26.83
C PHE A 6 -5.70 3.53 -28.31
N GLU A 7 -6.62 3.80 -29.25
CA GLU A 7 -6.31 3.81 -30.69
C GLU A 7 -5.25 4.90 -31.02
N GLN A 8 -5.36 6.09 -30.42
CA GLN A 8 -4.37 7.17 -30.61
C GLN A 8 -2.99 6.80 -30.03
N GLY A 9 -2.99 6.17 -28.86
CA GLY A 9 -1.78 5.74 -28.14
C GLY A 9 -1.12 4.49 -28.73
N GLU A 10 -1.77 3.75 -29.63
CA GLU A 10 -1.29 2.48 -30.18
C GLU A 10 0.11 2.62 -30.83
N SER A 11 0.36 3.75 -31.50
CA SER A 11 1.67 4.03 -32.12
C SER A 11 2.81 4.26 -31.12
N LYS A 12 2.50 4.48 -29.84
CA LYS A 12 3.44 4.73 -28.74
C LYS A 12 3.39 3.65 -27.66
N LEU A 13 2.75 2.51 -27.95
CA LEU A 13 2.50 1.47 -26.96
C LEU A 13 3.81 1.02 -26.28
N GLY A 14 3.87 1.15 -24.96
CA GLY A 14 5.06 0.81 -24.16
C GLY A 14 6.12 1.90 -24.06
N GLU A 15 5.90 3.09 -24.63
CA GLU A 15 6.79 4.26 -24.45
C GLU A 15 6.57 4.96 -23.09
N TRP A 16 5.42 4.74 -22.46
CA TRP A 16 5.07 5.33 -21.18
C TRP A 16 5.80 4.64 -20.01
N ASP A 17 6.45 5.42 -19.15
CA ASP A 17 7.24 4.96 -17.98
C ASP A 17 7.01 5.81 -16.71
N ASP A 18 5.89 6.56 -16.66
CA ASP A 18 5.64 7.55 -15.60
C ASP A 18 4.82 6.99 -14.42
N GLU A 19 5.04 5.72 -14.01
CA GLU A 19 4.26 5.06 -12.93
C GLU A 19 4.28 5.88 -11.63
N GLN A 20 5.45 6.37 -11.23
CA GLN A 20 5.60 7.12 -9.98
C GLN A 20 4.85 8.46 -10.03
N GLU A 21 4.97 9.20 -11.13
CA GLU A 21 4.30 10.50 -11.28
C GLU A 21 2.77 10.35 -11.30
N LEU A 22 2.25 9.37 -12.04
CA LEU A 22 0.82 9.10 -12.07
C LEU A 22 0.30 8.63 -10.70
N ALA A 23 1.05 7.78 -9.99
CA ALA A 23 0.69 7.37 -8.63
C ALA A 23 0.64 8.56 -7.66
N ASP A 24 1.59 9.50 -7.76
CA ASP A 24 1.61 10.70 -6.94
C ASP A 24 0.42 11.63 -7.25
N ILE A 25 0.01 11.75 -8.53
CA ILE A 25 -1.20 12.50 -8.92
C ILE A 25 -2.46 11.84 -8.32
N ILE A 26 -2.61 10.51 -8.42
CA ILE A 26 -3.76 9.76 -7.86
C ILE A 26 -3.91 10.00 -6.35
N LEU A 27 -2.81 10.24 -5.64
CA LEU A 27 -2.82 10.47 -4.19
C LEU A 27 -3.23 11.89 -3.78
N GLN A 28 -3.28 12.85 -4.71
CA GLN A 28 -3.64 14.25 -4.42
C GLN A 28 -5.14 14.43 -4.15
N ASP A 29 -5.51 15.59 -3.62
CA ASP A 29 -6.90 16.00 -3.40
C ASP A 29 -7.51 16.65 -4.67
N ASP A 30 -7.30 16.03 -5.83
CA ASP A 30 -7.88 16.46 -7.10
C ASP A 30 -8.28 15.25 -7.96
N PRO A 31 -9.56 14.84 -7.94
CA PRO A 31 -10.03 13.71 -8.73
C PRO A 31 -10.10 14.06 -10.23
N GLY A 32 -10.22 15.35 -10.59
CA GLY A 32 -10.20 15.79 -11.98
C GLY A 32 -8.81 15.62 -12.60
N ALA A 33 -7.79 16.09 -11.89
CA ALA A 33 -6.38 15.91 -12.29
C ALA A 33 -6.02 14.41 -12.41
N THR A 34 -6.56 13.56 -11.52
CA THR A 34 -6.38 12.10 -11.60
C THR A 34 -6.95 11.54 -12.91
N LEU A 35 -8.19 11.89 -13.26
CA LEU A 35 -8.81 11.40 -14.50
C LEU A 35 -8.09 11.90 -15.75
N ASP A 36 -7.65 13.16 -15.74
CA ASP A 36 -6.89 13.75 -16.84
C ASP A 36 -5.53 13.08 -17.02
N ALA A 37 -4.81 12.83 -15.92
CA ALA A 37 -3.51 12.14 -15.96
C ALA A 37 -3.63 10.70 -16.49
N ILE A 38 -4.66 9.95 -16.10
CA ILE A 38 -4.91 8.60 -16.64
C ILE A 38 -5.18 8.67 -18.15
N LYS A 39 -6.02 9.60 -18.61
CA LYS A 39 -6.30 9.78 -20.05
C LYS A 39 -5.05 10.17 -20.83
N SER A 40 -4.23 11.06 -20.27
CA SER A 40 -2.94 11.45 -20.85
C SER A 40 -2.02 10.25 -20.96
N ALA A 41 -1.86 9.45 -19.90
CA ALA A 41 -1.04 8.24 -19.92
C ALA A 41 -1.47 7.28 -21.05
N VAL A 42 -2.78 7.05 -21.23
CA VAL A 42 -3.32 6.26 -22.36
C VAL A 42 -2.88 6.85 -23.70
N GLY A 43 -3.04 8.16 -23.91
CA GLY A 43 -2.64 8.83 -25.16
C GLY A 43 -1.13 8.87 -25.41
N TYR A 44 -0.32 8.66 -24.37
CA TYR A 44 1.14 8.48 -24.44
C TYR A 44 1.55 6.99 -24.52
N GLY A 45 0.61 6.08 -24.67
CA GLY A 45 0.90 4.67 -24.94
C GLY A 45 1.02 3.78 -23.70
N ALA A 46 0.52 4.20 -22.54
CA ALA A 46 0.40 3.33 -21.38
C ALA A 46 -0.50 2.13 -21.69
N SER A 47 0.00 0.92 -21.44
CA SER A 47 -0.79 -0.29 -21.59
C SER A 47 -1.87 -0.39 -20.49
N PRO A 48 -2.96 -1.13 -20.72
CA PRO A 48 -3.94 -1.40 -19.67
C PRO A 48 -3.31 -2.01 -18.40
N GLU A 49 -2.32 -2.90 -18.55
CA GLU A 49 -1.59 -3.49 -17.42
C GLU A 49 -0.82 -2.41 -16.64
N GLN A 50 -0.08 -1.54 -17.31
CA GLN A 50 0.69 -0.45 -16.68
C GLN A 50 -0.22 0.49 -15.87
N LEU A 51 -1.40 0.82 -16.39
CA LEU A 51 -2.39 1.62 -15.66
C LEU A 51 -2.92 0.90 -14.42
N GLY A 52 -3.26 -0.38 -14.55
CA GLY A 52 -3.69 -1.21 -13.42
C GLY A 52 -2.61 -1.33 -12.34
N SER A 53 -1.35 -1.54 -12.77
CA SER A 53 -0.17 -1.57 -11.92
C SER A 53 -0.02 -0.28 -11.13
N THR A 54 -0.15 0.87 -11.80
CA THR A 54 0.00 2.19 -11.17
C THR A 54 -1.07 2.47 -10.13
N VAL A 55 -2.33 2.14 -10.42
CA VAL A 55 -3.43 2.31 -9.43
C VAL A 55 -3.23 1.38 -8.23
N ALA A 56 -2.77 0.14 -8.45
CA ALA A 56 -2.40 -0.75 -7.35
C ALA A 56 -1.28 -0.14 -6.49
N TYR A 57 -0.25 0.43 -7.11
CA TYR A 57 0.83 1.09 -6.38
C TYR A 57 0.36 2.30 -5.57
N ALA A 58 -0.49 3.14 -6.13
CA ALA A 58 -1.09 4.26 -5.41
C ALA A 58 -1.88 3.77 -4.17
N ALA A 59 -2.63 2.67 -4.28
CA ALA A 59 -3.33 2.08 -3.13
C ALA A 59 -2.36 1.53 -2.07
N PHE A 60 -1.24 0.93 -2.48
CA PHE A 60 -0.17 0.54 -1.55
C PHE A 60 0.44 1.76 -0.85
N LEU A 61 0.63 2.88 -1.54
CA LEU A 61 1.11 4.12 -0.93
C LEU A 61 0.11 4.71 0.08
N ARG A 62 -1.21 4.62 -0.16
CA ARG A 62 -2.24 4.98 0.84
C ARG A 62 -2.06 4.16 2.13
N MET A 63 -1.89 2.85 2.01
CA MET A 63 -1.64 1.97 3.16
C MET A 63 -0.30 2.27 3.85
N ALA A 64 0.76 2.51 3.07
CA ALA A 64 2.09 2.83 3.58
C ALA A 64 2.10 4.13 4.39
N ARG A 65 1.27 5.10 4.00
CA ARG A 65 1.13 6.42 4.60
C ARG A 65 -0.11 6.53 5.51
N PHE A 66 -0.72 5.41 5.88
CA PHE A 66 -1.92 5.40 6.71
C PHE A 66 -1.60 5.69 8.17
N HIS A 67 -2.31 6.62 8.80
CA HIS A 67 -1.99 7.08 10.15
C HIS A 67 -2.48 6.09 11.21
N THR A 68 -1.68 5.85 12.26
CA THR A 68 -1.99 4.90 13.34
C THR A 68 -3.03 5.41 14.33
N SER A 69 -3.46 6.67 14.21
CA SER A 69 -4.56 7.25 15.01
C SER A 69 -5.94 6.83 14.53
N ASN A 70 -6.07 6.36 13.28
CA ASN A 70 -7.34 5.86 12.75
C ASN A 70 -7.79 4.59 13.48
N GLU A 71 -9.08 4.29 13.40
CA GLU A 71 -9.64 3.11 14.05
C GLU A 71 -9.23 1.82 13.33
N PHE A 72 -9.34 0.69 14.03
CA PHE A 72 -9.06 -0.63 13.48
C PHE A 72 -9.78 -0.88 12.15
N ALA A 73 -11.07 -0.58 12.09
CA ALA A 73 -11.90 -0.82 10.90
C ALA A 73 -11.54 0.09 9.72
N ASP A 74 -10.85 1.22 9.95
CA ASP A 74 -10.43 2.11 8.87
C ASP A 74 -9.26 1.48 8.08
N TRP A 75 -8.42 0.66 8.72
CA TRP A 75 -7.39 -0.13 8.03
C TRP A 75 -8.01 -1.10 7.03
N ASP A 76 -9.12 -1.75 7.42
CA ASP A 76 -9.87 -2.66 6.55
C ASP A 76 -10.47 -1.93 5.34
N THR A 77 -10.87 -0.67 5.50
CA THR A 77 -11.40 0.16 4.41
C THR A 77 -10.36 0.36 3.31
N VAL A 78 -9.16 0.84 3.68
CA VAL A 78 -8.06 1.05 2.71
C VAL A 78 -7.56 -0.29 2.15
N HIS A 79 -7.56 -1.35 2.96
CA HIS A 79 -7.24 -2.70 2.52
C HIS A 79 -8.17 -3.19 1.40
N ASN A 80 -9.47 -2.93 1.49
CA ASN A 80 -10.43 -3.38 0.48
C ASN A 80 -10.17 -2.70 -0.87
N THR A 81 -9.91 -1.39 -0.87
CA THR A 81 -9.49 -0.66 -2.08
C THR A 81 -8.18 -1.21 -2.64
N LEU A 82 -7.18 -1.44 -1.78
CA LEU A 82 -5.87 -1.97 -2.17
C LEU A 82 -5.97 -3.35 -2.82
N THR A 83 -6.72 -4.26 -2.21
CA THR A 83 -6.87 -5.62 -2.74
C THR A 83 -7.70 -5.66 -4.02
N ALA A 84 -8.71 -4.78 -4.16
CA ALA A 84 -9.43 -4.58 -5.42
C ALA A 84 -8.50 -4.04 -6.52
N ALA A 85 -7.64 -3.06 -6.21
CA ALA A 85 -6.68 -2.52 -7.17
C ALA A 85 -5.65 -3.57 -7.63
N ASN A 86 -5.12 -4.37 -6.70
CA ASN A 86 -4.27 -5.49 -7.06
C ASN A 86 -5.01 -6.53 -7.92
N ALA A 87 -6.25 -6.87 -7.58
CA ALA A 87 -7.04 -7.81 -8.38
C ALA A 87 -7.27 -7.30 -9.81
N LEU A 88 -7.54 -6.00 -9.96
CA LEU A 88 -7.65 -5.35 -11.26
C LEU A 88 -6.35 -5.46 -12.06
N HIS A 89 -5.20 -5.11 -11.45
CA HIS A 89 -3.90 -5.28 -12.09
C HIS A 89 -3.69 -6.72 -12.57
N GLN A 90 -3.90 -7.71 -11.69
CA GLN A 90 -3.72 -9.12 -12.06
C GLN A 90 -4.69 -9.58 -13.17
N ALA A 91 -5.91 -9.04 -13.20
CA ALA A 91 -6.86 -9.32 -14.28
C ALA A 91 -6.40 -8.70 -15.61
N LEU A 92 -5.90 -7.46 -15.59
CA LEU A 92 -5.37 -6.75 -16.77
C LEU A 92 -4.11 -7.41 -17.33
N LYS A 93 -3.24 -7.94 -16.46
CA LYS A 93 -2.07 -8.74 -16.84
C LYS A 93 -2.47 -10.02 -17.56
N ARG A 94 -3.58 -10.65 -17.15
CA ARG A 94 -4.06 -11.92 -17.73
C ARG A 94 -4.88 -11.73 -19.00
N ALA A 95 -5.70 -10.69 -19.07
CA ALA A 95 -6.65 -10.46 -20.16
C ALA A 95 -6.84 -8.94 -20.39
N PRO A 96 -5.84 -8.26 -20.96
CA PRO A 96 -5.93 -6.82 -21.21
C PRO A 96 -7.06 -6.55 -22.21
N SER A 97 -7.95 -5.62 -21.87
CA SER A 97 -9.06 -5.18 -22.73
C SER A 97 -9.45 -3.75 -22.38
N VAL A 98 -10.03 -3.04 -23.34
CA VAL A 98 -10.57 -1.69 -23.11
C VAL A 98 -11.73 -1.76 -22.11
N GLU A 99 -12.52 -2.83 -22.13
CA GLU A 99 -13.60 -3.09 -21.18
C GLU A 99 -13.09 -3.16 -19.75
N LEU A 100 -12.03 -3.94 -19.50
CA LEU A 100 -11.44 -4.09 -18.17
C LEU A 100 -10.68 -2.83 -17.76
N ALA A 101 -10.04 -2.12 -18.70
CA ALA A 101 -9.33 -0.87 -18.43
C ALA A 101 -10.25 0.23 -17.88
N ARG A 102 -11.57 0.18 -18.12
CA ARG A 102 -12.52 1.12 -17.50
C ARG A 102 -12.50 1.05 -15.97
N ALA A 103 -12.22 -0.12 -15.40
CA ALA A 103 -12.15 -0.29 -13.95
C ALA A 103 -10.95 0.47 -13.33
N VAL A 104 -9.93 0.87 -14.11
CA VAL A 104 -8.83 1.72 -13.63
C VAL A 104 -9.38 3.05 -13.13
N LEU A 105 -10.33 3.65 -13.86
CA LEU A 105 -10.93 4.93 -13.48
C LEU A 105 -11.71 4.81 -12.17
N ASP A 106 -12.55 3.79 -12.03
CA ASP A 106 -13.34 3.53 -10.81
C ASP A 106 -12.46 3.23 -9.60
N THR A 107 -11.43 2.40 -9.80
CA THR A 107 -10.48 2.05 -8.74
C THR A 107 -9.66 3.27 -8.30
N ALA A 108 -9.23 4.13 -9.24
CA ALA A 108 -8.55 5.38 -8.90
C ALA A 108 -9.44 6.33 -8.08
N MET A 109 -10.75 6.38 -8.40
CA MET A 109 -11.71 7.14 -7.59
C MET A 109 -11.89 6.54 -6.19
N SER A 110 -11.85 5.21 -6.05
CA SER A 110 -11.88 4.56 -4.74
C SER A 110 -10.65 4.93 -3.90
N VAL A 111 -9.45 4.94 -4.51
CA VAL A 111 -8.20 5.42 -3.87
C VAL A 111 -8.29 6.89 -3.45
N TYR A 112 -8.98 7.72 -4.23
CA TYR A 112 -9.26 9.12 -3.88
C TYR A 112 -10.26 9.26 -2.73
N LEU A 113 -11.29 8.42 -2.65
CA LEU A 113 -12.27 8.47 -1.56
C LEU A 113 -11.64 8.11 -0.21
N ASP A 114 -10.66 7.21 -0.20
CA ASP A 114 -9.91 6.83 1.01
C ASP A 114 -9.02 7.96 1.56
N ARG A 115 -8.79 9.04 0.80
CA ARG A 115 -7.80 10.08 1.13
C ARG A 115 -7.98 10.73 2.51
N PHE A 116 -9.22 10.83 2.99
CA PHE A 116 -9.53 11.48 4.26
C PHE A 116 -8.91 10.74 5.45
N LEU A 117 -8.65 9.44 5.31
CA LEU A 117 -7.98 8.64 6.32
C LEU A 117 -6.45 8.79 6.31
N ASN A 118 -5.91 9.57 5.37
CA ASN A 118 -4.49 9.87 5.22
C ASN A 118 -4.19 11.37 5.45
N VAL A 119 -5.01 12.08 6.24
CA VAL A 119 -4.77 13.50 6.57
C VAL A 119 -4.50 13.65 8.09
N PRO A 120 -3.26 13.98 8.50
CA PRO A 120 -2.06 14.05 7.67
C PRO A 120 -1.57 12.66 7.25
N ALA A 121 -0.74 12.63 6.21
CA ALA A 121 -0.13 11.39 5.74
C ALA A 121 0.98 10.96 6.71
N GLN A 122 0.97 9.68 7.13
CA GLN A 122 2.09 9.12 7.89
C GLN A 122 3.36 9.18 7.04
N ARG A 123 4.45 9.65 7.66
CA ARG A 123 5.75 9.71 7.02
C ARG A 123 6.28 8.31 6.74
N MET A 124 6.81 8.09 5.53
CA MET A 124 7.50 6.85 5.20
C MET A 124 8.78 6.70 6.04
N PRO A 125 9.09 5.49 6.53
CA PRO A 125 10.33 5.24 7.26
C PRO A 125 11.53 5.53 6.35
N THR A 126 12.51 6.26 6.90
CA THR A 126 13.81 6.46 6.27
C THR A 126 14.74 5.37 6.78
N PRO A 127 15.39 4.59 5.90
CA PRO A 127 16.37 3.60 6.33
C PRO A 127 17.52 4.25 7.09
N ASN A 128 17.97 3.62 8.17
CA ASN A 128 19.07 4.14 9.00
C ASN A 128 20.45 3.99 8.36
N GLY A 129 20.58 3.20 7.28
CA GLY A 129 21.83 2.98 6.55
C GLY A 129 22.76 1.93 7.18
N ASP A 130 22.39 1.38 8.34
CA ASP A 130 23.11 0.30 8.98
C ASP A 130 22.83 -1.04 8.31
N GLN A 131 23.86 -1.87 8.17
CA GLN A 131 23.68 -3.24 7.70
C GLN A 131 22.98 -4.07 8.77
N VAL A 132 21.76 -4.52 8.47
CA VAL A 132 20.99 -5.40 9.34
C VAL A 132 21.43 -6.84 9.11
N ASP A 133 21.74 -7.55 10.19
CA ASP A 133 22.02 -8.99 10.15
C ASP A 133 20.79 -9.77 9.66
N ALA A 134 20.94 -10.52 8.57
CA ALA A 134 19.89 -11.30 7.95
C ALA A 134 19.34 -12.41 8.85
N GLU A 135 20.16 -12.99 9.72
CA GLU A 135 19.70 -14.00 10.68
C GLU A 135 18.87 -13.35 11.81
N ALA A 136 19.18 -12.10 12.17
CA ALA A 136 18.49 -11.35 13.21
C ALA A 136 17.17 -10.71 12.74
N PHE A 137 17.03 -10.42 11.45
CA PHE A 137 15.86 -9.72 10.89
C PHE A 137 14.53 -10.40 11.24
N GLY A 138 14.41 -11.70 10.96
CA GLY A 138 13.17 -12.46 11.17
C GLY A 138 12.71 -12.41 12.64
N PRO A 139 13.56 -12.84 13.60
CA PRO A 139 13.28 -12.72 15.03
C PRO A 139 12.95 -11.27 15.47
N GLN A 140 13.66 -10.27 14.93
CA GLN A 140 13.43 -8.87 15.29
C GLN A 140 12.04 -8.41 14.87
N LEU A 141 11.63 -8.64 13.61
CA LEU A 141 10.31 -8.25 13.12
C LEU A 141 9.19 -8.98 13.87
N LEU A 142 9.34 -10.29 14.06
CA LEU A 142 8.36 -11.11 14.79
C LEU A 142 8.20 -10.67 16.25
N SER A 143 9.27 -10.19 16.89
CA SER A 143 9.21 -9.64 18.25
C SER A 143 8.38 -8.35 18.32
N LYS A 144 8.41 -7.52 17.27
CA LYS A 144 7.55 -6.32 17.18
C LYS A 144 6.09 -6.71 17.02
N MET A 145 5.80 -7.65 16.13
CA MET A 145 4.43 -8.15 15.89
C MET A 145 3.86 -8.97 17.06
N ASN A 146 4.65 -9.31 18.08
CA ASN A 146 4.16 -9.91 19.33
C ASN A 146 3.64 -8.87 20.33
N VAL A 147 3.73 -7.58 20.01
CA VAL A 147 3.29 -6.47 20.86
C VAL A 147 2.32 -5.61 20.05
N GLN A 148 1.16 -5.31 20.62
CA GLN A 148 0.16 -4.47 19.98
C GLN A 148 0.72 -3.09 19.62
N GLN A 149 0.19 -2.50 18.54
CA GLN A 149 0.48 -1.13 18.10
C GLN A 149 1.95 -0.86 17.70
N GLN A 150 2.75 -1.89 17.44
CA GLN A 150 4.12 -1.73 16.93
C GLN A 150 4.17 -1.53 15.39
N VAL A 151 3.27 -0.71 14.84
CA VAL A 151 3.12 -0.51 13.38
C VAL A 151 4.36 0.18 12.79
N GLU A 152 4.73 1.32 13.35
CA GLU A 152 5.87 2.11 12.87
C GLU A 152 7.20 1.38 13.10
N GLN A 153 7.33 0.67 14.22
CA GLN A 153 8.52 -0.09 14.56
C GLN A 153 8.69 -1.29 13.62
N SER A 154 7.61 -1.97 13.25
CA SER A 154 7.64 -3.06 12.26
C SER A 154 7.96 -2.55 10.86
N ALA A 155 7.43 -1.38 10.48
CA ALA A 155 7.74 -0.72 9.23
C ALA A 155 9.23 -0.31 9.14
N GLN A 156 9.80 0.22 10.22
CA GLN A 156 11.20 0.61 10.27
C GLN A 156 12.14 -0.60 10.11
N VAL A 157 11.86 -1.72 10.80
CA VAL A 157 12.68 -2.95 10.67
C VAL A 157 12.71 -3.46 9.22
N VAL A 158 11.56 -3.41 8.52
CA VAL A 158 11.50 -3.77 7.09
C VAL A 158 12.27 -2.79 6.22
N SER A 159 12.14 -1.48 6.48
CA SER A 159 12.82 -0.45 5.71
C SER A 159 14.34 -0.51 5.87
N ASP A 160 14.85 -0.76 7.09
CA ASP A 160 16.29 -0.87 7.37
C ASP A 160 16.91 -2.10 6.70
N TYR A 161 16.20 -3.24 6.73
CA TYR A 161 16.71 -4.48 6.13
C TYR A 161 16.82 -4.38 4.59
N LEU A 162 15.88 -3.69 3.93
CA LEU A 162 15.88 -3.55 2.47
C LEU A 162 17.06 -2.71 1.92
N THR A 163 17.68 -1.85 2.72
CA THR A 163 18.88 -1.11 2.29
C THR A 163 20.17 -1.91 2.34
N GLY A 164 20.18 -3.07 3.01
CA GLY A 164 21.37 -3.92 3.17
C GLY A 164 21.23 -5.36 2.67
N ALA A 165 20.04 -5.79 2.25
CA ALA A 165 19.77 -7.19 1.95
C ALA A 165 20.07 -7.55 0.49
N GLU A 166 21.00 -8.49 0.30
CA GLU A 166 21.14 -9.26 -0.96
C GLU A 166 19.99 -10.28 -1.14
N ASN A 167 19.16 -10.50 -0.11
CA ASN A 167 18.11 -11.51 -0.11
C ASN A 167 16.75 -11.03 0.46
N PRO A 168 15.84 -10.51 -0.39
CA PRO A 168 14.50 -10.10 0.02
C PRO A 168 13.56 -11.27 0.34
N GLU A 169 13.92 -12.51 0.00
CA GLU A 169 13.09 -13.68 0.27
C GLU A 169 12.90 -13.91 1.78
N GLY A 170 13.90 -13.50 2.59
CA GLY A 170 13.79 -13.52 4.05
C GLY A 170 12.67 -12.62 4.59
N ILE A 171 12.36 -11.50 3.92
CA ILE A 171 11.24 -10.62 4.29
C ILE A 171 9.92 -11.31 4.02
N LEU A 172 9.76 -11.83 2.79
CA LEU A 172 8.54 -12.51 2.38
C LEU A 172 8.28 -13.73 3.27
N ALA A 173 9.30 -14.54 3.54
CA ALA A 173 9.20 -15.68 4.42
C ALA A 173 8.79 -15.28 5.85
N THR A 174 9.36 -14.20 6.39
CA THR A 174 9.04 -13.72 7.74
C THR A 174 7.61 -13.16 7.82
N LEU A 175 7.19 -12.35 6.85
CA LEU A 175 5.82 -11.79 6.81
C LEU A 175 4.77 -12.90 6.60
N GLY A 176 5.07 -13.88 5.75
CA GLY A 176 4.24 -15.08 5.57
C GLY A 176 4.15 -15.92 6.85
N HIS A 177 5.27 -16.12 7.55
CA HIS A 177 5.27 -16.80 8.85
C HIS A 177 4.49 -16.01 9.91
N ALA A 178 4.63 -14.68 9.96
CA ALA A 178 3.86 -13.82 10.85
C ALA A 178 2.34 -13.98 10.61
N MET A 179 1.90 -14.11 9.35
CA MET A 179 0.51 -14.40 9.04
C MET A 179 0.07 -15.80 9.47
N LEU A 180 0.89 -16.83 9.21
CA LEU A 180 0.53 -18.23 9.50
C LEU A 180 0.48 -18.59 10.99
N ARG A 181 1.21 -17.85 11.84
CA ARG A 181 1.23 -18.10 13.29
C ARG A 181 0.07 -17.45 14.05
N GLU A 182 -0.60 -16.47 13.43
CA GLU A 182 -1.73 -15.74 14.00
C GLU A 182 -3.05 -16.42 13.60
N ASP A 183 -4.14 -16.20 14.35
CA ASP A 183 -5.49 -16.65 13.96
C ASP A 183 -6.07 -15.73 12.88
N SER A 184 -5.41 -15.74 11.72
CA SER A 184 -5.60 -14.78 10.64
C SER A 184 -6.93 -14.97 9.92
N GLY A 185 -7.67 -13.86 9.77
CA GLY A 185 -8.84 -13.79 8.90
C GLY A 185 -8.48 -13.64 7.41
N PHE A 186 -9.50 -13.66 6.55
CA PHE A 186 -9.31 -13.61 5.09
C PHE A 186 -8.58 -12.36 4.58
N HIS A 187 -8.71 -11.21 5.25
CA HIS A 187 -7.97 -9.99 4.90
C HIS A 187 -6.45 -10.21 4.89
N MET A 188 -5.89 -10.92 5.89
CA MET A 188 -4.44 -11.10 5.97
C MET A 188 -3.90 -11.93 4.80
N PHE A 189 -4.65 -12.95 4.37
CA PHE A 189 -4.32 -13.74 3.19
C PHE A 189 -4.38 -12.90 1.91
N GLN A 190 -5.39 -12.03 1.78
CA GLN A 190 -5.55 -11.15 0.61
C GLN A 190 -4.40 -10.14 0.51
N ILE A 191 -4.01 -9.49 1.62
CA ILE A 191 -2.93 -8.50 1.56
C ILE A 191 -1.54 -9.13 1.41
N VAL A 192 -1.30 -10.32 1.95
CA VAL A 192 -0.03 -11.04 1.75
C VAL A 192 0.09 -11.46 0.28
N ASP A 193 -0.97 -12.02 -0.31
CA ASP A 193 -0.99 -12.34 -1.75
C ASP A 193 -0.78 -11.09 -2.63
N ALA A 194 -1.49 -10.01 -2.34
CA ALA A 194 -1.35 -8.75 -3.06
C ALA A 194 0.06 -8.14 -2.90
N GLY A 195 0.58 -8.11 -1.68
CA GLY A 195 1.89 -7.55 -1.36
C GLY A 195 3.02 -8.33 -2.02
N PHE A 196 2.95 -9.66 -2.05
CA PHE A 196 3.98 -10.48 -2.69
C PHE A 196 3.96 -10.28 -4.21
N LYS A 197 2.78 -10.27 -4.83
CA LYS A 197 2.64 -9.98 -6.26
C LYS A 197 3.16 -8.59 -6.61
N GLN A 198 2.70 -7.55 -5.91
CA GLN A 198 3.12 -6.18 -6.19
C GLN A 198 4.60 -5.93 -5.88
N TYR A 199 5.19 -6.66 -4.92
CA TYR A 199 6.62 -6.59 -4.64
C TYR A 199 7.44 -7.19 -5.80
N GLU A 200 7.03 -8.34 -6.33
CA GLU A 200 7.75 -9.01 -7.41
C GLU A 200 7.81 -8.13 -8.68
N GLU A 201 6.72 -7.42 -9.02
CA GLU A 201 6.70 -6.47 -10.14
C GLU A 201 7.68 -5.29 -9.95
N ARG A 202 8.11 -5.02 -8.71
CA ARG A 202 8.90 -3.82 -8.33
C ARG A 202 10.18 -4.17 -7.59
N LYS A 203 10.66 -5.40 -7.73
CA LYS A 203 11.82 -5.91 -7.01
C LYS A 203 13.05 -5.07 -7.31
N GLY A 204 13.80 -4.71 -6.26
CA GLY A 204 15.01 -3.88 -6.38
C GLY A 204 14.76 -2.38 -6.59
N THR A 205 13.51 -1.93 -6.50
CA THR A 205 13.14 -0.50 -6.58
C THR A 205 12.65 0.04 -5.23
N ASP A 206 12.62 1.36 -5.08
CA ASP A 206 12.04 2.01 -3.90
C ASP A 206 10.53 1.74 -3.80
N ALA A 207 9.83 1.62 -4.92
CA ALA A 207 8.42 1.25 -4.97
C ALA A 207 8.17 -0.16 -4.41
N GLY A 208 9.08 -1.11 -4.65
CA GLY A 208 9.07 -2.43 -4.01
C GLY A 208 9.24 -2.34 -2.49
N ARG A 209 10.09 -1.44 -2.00
CA ARG A 209 10.21 -1.15 -0.56
C ARG A 209 8.90 -0.60 0.01
N HIS A 210 8.24 0.32 -0.69
CA HIS A 210 6.95 0.87 -0.26
C HIS A 210 5.87 -0.21 -0.10
N VAL A 211 5.81 -1.17 -1.03
CA VAL A 211 4.89 -2.31 -0.95
C VAL A 211 5.11 -3.14 0.32
N LEU A 212 6.37 -3.47 0.64
CA LEU A 212 6.69 -4.26 1.83
C LEU A 212 6.49 -3.48 3.13
N VAL A 213 6.72 -2.17 3.12
CA VAL A 213 6.37 -1.29 4.24
C VAL A 213 4.86 -1.31 4.47
N ALA A 214 4.05 -1.10 3.45
CA ALA A 214 2.59 -1.15 3.55
C ALA A 214 2.08 -2.51 4.07
N LEU A 215 2.60 -3.62 3.54
CA LEU A 215 2.25 -4.96 4.00
C LEU A 215 2.59 -5.15 5.48
N SER A 216 3.83 -4.80 5.89
CA SER A 216 4.28 -4.89 7.28
C SER A 216 3.40 -4.08 8.22
N ARG A 217 3.05 -2.85 7.83
CA ARG A 217 2.18 -1.95 8.61
C ARG A 217 0.80 -2.56 8.81
N PHE A 218 0.17 -3.05 7.76
CA PHE A 218 -1.15 -3.66 7.87
C PHE A 218 -1.13 -4.89 8.79
N LEU A 219 -0.15 -5.79 8.63
CA LEU A 219 -0.01 -6.95 9.51
C LEU A 219 0.19 -6.50 10.97
N ALA A 220 1.10 -5.56 11.23
CA ALA A 220 1.37 -5.06 12.57
C ALA A 220 0.22 -4.27 13.20
N ALA A 221 -0.68 -3.68 12.40
CA ALA A 221 -1.90 -3.04 12.89
C ALA A 221 -2.92 -4.08 13.41
N HIS A 222 -2.81 -5.33 12.96
CA HIS A 222 -3.72 -6.42 13.31
C HIS A 222 -3.12 -7.44 14.30
N TYR A 223 -1.81 -7.34 14.56
CA TYR A 223 -1.08 -8.30 15.41
C TYR A 223 -0.61 -7.69 16.73
N PRO A 224 -0.52 -8.51 17.80
CA PRO A 224 -0.99 -9.90 17.88
C PRO A 224 -2.52 -9.98 17.96
N THR A 225 -3.09 -11.05 17.41
CA THR A 225 -4.54 -11.23 17.33
C THR A 225 -5.20 -11.24 18.73
N THR A 226 -5.91 -10.15 19.07
CA THR A 226 -6.80 -10.01 20.24
C THR A 226 -8.04 -9.18 19.85
N ARG A 227 -9.24 -9.56 20.33
CA ARG A 227 -10.56 -9.10 19.80
C ARG A 227 -10.67 -7.57 19.74
N SER A 228 -11.06 -7.04 18.56
CA SER A 228 -11.19 -5.63 18.13
C SER A 228 -11.76 -4.58 19.12
N VAL A 229 -12.32 -4.98 20.26
CA VAL A 229 -12.97 -4.12 21.25
C VAL A 229 -11.98 -3.30 22.08
N ASP A 230 -10.74 -3.76 22.25
CA ASP A 230 -9.77 -3.10 23.14
C ASP A 230 -9.29 -1.74 22.59
N GLN A 231 -9.01 -1.64 21.28
CA GLN A 231 -8.56 -0.39 20.66
C GLN A 231 -9.64 0.70 20.72
N THR A 232 -10.91 0.35 20.42
CA THR A 232 -12.03 1.29 20.55
C THR A 232 -12.16 1.81 21.98
N PHE A 233 -12.00 0.93 22.97
CA PHE A 233 -12.01 1.33 24.38
C PHE A 233 -10.86 2.29 24.71
N GLN A 234 -9.64 2.01 24.27
CA GLN A 234 -8.47 2.87 24.50
C GLN A 234 -8.63 4.25 23.85
N ILE A 235 -9.13 4.32 22.61
CA ILE A 235 -9.40 5.58 21.91
C ILE A 235 -10.46 6.38 22.67
N ALA A 236 -11.56 5.74 23.08
CA ALA A 236 -12.61 6.38 23.87
C ALA A 236 -12.09 6.90 25.24
N GLU A 237 -11.23 6.15 25.90
CA GLU A 237 -10.61 6.57 27.17
C GLU A 237 -9.72 7.81 26.99
N ARG A 238 -8.87 7.83 25.94
CA ARG A 238 -8.04 8.99 25.60
C ARG A 238 -8.88 10.24 25.36
N LEU A 239 -9.91 10.13 24.53
CA LEU A 239 -10.84 11.22 24.25
C LEU A 239 -11.55 11.73 25.51
N ASN A 240 -11.99 10.81 26.39
CA ASN A 240 -12.61 11.18 27.66
C ASN A 240 -11.67 11.94 28.61
N ARG A 241 -10.34 11.77 28.47
CA ARG A 241 -9.33 12.52 29.22
C ARG A 241 -8.96 13.87 28.58
N GLY A 242 -9.53 14.19 27.42
CA GLY A 242 -9.27 15.42 26.69
C GLY A 242 -8.02 15.36 25.80
N ASP A 243 -7.51 14.15 25.50
CA ASP A 243 -6.39 14.00 24.56
C ASP A 243 -6.80 14.43 23.15
N GLU A 244 -5.90 15.12 22.46
CA GLU A 244 -6.08 15.49 21.05
C GLU A 244 -5.98 14.24 20.16
N LEU A 245 -6.91 14.10 19.20
CA LEU A 245 -6.86 13.04 18.18
C LEU A 245 -5.71 13.25 17.20
N PHE A 246 -5.43 14.51 16.91
CA PHE A 246 -4.36 14.98 16.05
C PHE A 246 -3.91 16.35 16.55
N ARG A 247 -2.60 16.60 16.49
CA ARG A 247 -2.01 17.91 16.74
C ARG A 247 -1.30 18.33 15.45
N ASP A 248 -1.67 19.50 14.92
CA ASP A 248 -0.93 20.10 13.81
C ASP A 248 0.47 20.50 14.31
N ASP A 249 1.52 19.91 13.74
CA ASP A 249 2.91 20.32 13.97
C ASP A 249 3.25 21.60 13.18
N GLY A 250 2.32 22.57 13.19
CA GLY A 250 2.37 23.80 12.41
C GLY A 250 2.23 25.05 13.26
N GLU A 251 3.32 25.45 13.91
CA GLU A 251 3.88 26.83 14.02
C GLU A 251 5.28 26.79 14.65
#